data_AF-A0A259AYD6-F1
#
_entry.id   AF-A0A259AYD6-F1
#
_cell.length_a   1.000
_cell.length_b   1.000
_cell.length_c   1.000
_cell.angle_alpha   90.00
_cell.angle_beta   90.00
_cell.angle_gamma   90.00
#
_symmetry.space_group_name_H-M   'P 1'
#
loop_
_entity.id
_entity.type
_entity.pdbx_description
1 polymer ?
#
loop_
_entity_poly.entity_id
_entity_poly.type
_entity_poly.pdbx_seq_one_letter_code
_entity_poly.pdbx_strand_id
1 'polypeptide(L)'
;MTQITGYTRLFGILADPIQQVKTPQALNALMARVGYDGVLVPLHARAEDLAAVVGGLKLLRNLGGLIVTVPHKTAMVDLCDEVSESARLIGAVNTIRRATDGRLVGEMLDGHGFVAGLRQNGIEPEGRSAYLAGAGGAANAIAFALAQAGI
;
A
#
# COMPACT_ATOMS: atom_id res chain seq x y z
N MET A 1 -21.19 7.87 -6.81
CA MET A 1 -19.78 8.28 -6.88
C MET A 1 -19.71 9.74 -6.49
N THR A 2 -18.73 10.14 -5.69
CA THR A 2 -18.51 11.56 -5.36
C THR A 2 -18.26 12.32 -6.66
N GLN A 3 -18.90 13.47 -6.83
CA GLN A 3 -18.63 14.35 -7.96
C GLN A 3 -17.17 14.82 -7.87
N ILE A 4 -16.39 14.62 -8.94
CA ILE A 4 -14.99 15.06 -8.98
C ILE A 4 -14.95 16.55 -9.30
N THR A 5 -14.23 17.32 -8.48
CA THR A 5 -14.04 18.77 -8.65
C THR A 5 -12.56 19.13 -8.62
N GLY A 6 -12.23 20.41 -8.76
CA GLY A 6 -10.85 20.90 -8.62
C GLY A 6 -10.27 20.75 -7.20
N TYR A 7 -11.10 20.48 -6.19
CA TYR A 7 -10.67 20.27 -4.80
C TYR A 7 -10.33 18.80 -4.49
N THR A 8 -10.77 17.87 -5.34
CA THR A 8 -10.66 16.43 -5.08
C THR A 8 -9.21 15.98 -4.99
N ARG A 9 -8.90 15.22 -3.94
CA ARG A 9 -7.58 14.60 -3.75
C ARG A 9 -7.44 13.32 -4.55
N LEU A 10 -6.30 13.17 -5.21
CA LEU A 10 -5.99 11.98 -6.01
C LEU A 10 -5.26 10.93 -5.17
N PHE A 11 -5.69 9.69 -5.27
CA PHE A 11 -4.97 8.51 -4.80
C PHE A 11 -4.78 7.55 -5.97
N GLY A 12 -3.68 6.81 -5.98
CA GLY A 12 -3.38 5.84 -7.03
C GLY A 12 -3.23 4.44 -6.47
N ILE A 13 -3.50 3.41 -7.28
CA ILE A 13 -2.97 2.07 -7.07
C ILE A 13 -2.08 1.67 -8.24
N LEU A 14 -0.79 1.47 -7.99
CA LEU A 14 0.21 1.06 -8.98
C LEU A 14 0.35 -0.46 -9.04
N ALA A 15 0.21 -1.04 -10.23
CA ALA A 15 0.39 -2.48 -10.47
C ALA A 15 0.69 -2.78 -11.94
N ASP A 16 1.15 -4.01 -12.19
CA ASP A 16 1.19 -4.64 -13.51
C ASP A 16 1.09 -6.18 -13.37
N PRO A 17 0.01 -6.84 -13.84
CA PRO A 17 -1.21 -6.26 -14.42
C PRO A 17 -2.05 -5.51 -13.37
N ILE A 18 -2.93 -4.61 -13.83
CA ILE A 18 -3.77 -3.76 -12.96
C ILE A 18 -5.22 -4.25 -12.85
N GLN A 19 -5.72 -5.00 -13.84
CA GLN A 19 -7.15 -5.22 -14.07
C GLN A 19 -7.86 -5.94 -12.91
N GLN A 20 -7.12 -6.76 -12.17
CA GLN A 20 -7.63 -7.58 -11.06
C GLN A 20 -7.77 -6.81 -9.73
N VAL A 21 -7.26 -5.58 -9.63
CA VAL A 21 -7.28 -4.86 -8.36
C VAL A 21 -8.70 -4.47 -7.95
N LYS A 22 -9.05 -4.75 -6.69
CA LYS A 22 -10.37 -4.44 -6.10
C LYS A 22 -10.36 -3.22 -5.17
N THR A 23 -9.17 -2.70 -4.89
CA THR A 23 -8.96 -1.60 -3.95
C THR A 23 -9.65 -0.29 -4.39
N PRO A 24 -9.68 0.09 -5.68
CA PRO A 24 -10.45 1.25 -6.13
C PRO A 24 -11.92 1.20 -5.74
N GLN A 25 -12.57 0.06 -5.91
CA GLN A 25 -13.99 -0.12 -5.60
C GLN A 25 -14.24 0.06 -4.10
N ALA A 26 -13.43 -0.61 -3.26
CA ALA A 26 -13.57 -0.55 -1.81
C ALA A 26 -13.26 0.85 -1.24
N LEU A 27 -12.14 1.46 -1.65
CA LEU A 27 -11.73 2.75 -1.07
C LEU A 27 -12.56 3.93 -1.59
N ASN A 28 -12.97 3.94 -2.85
CA ASN A 28 -13.88 4.99 -3.32
C ASN A 28 -15.25 4.90 -2.62
N ALA A 29 -15.77 3.70 -2.40
CA ALA A 29 -17.00 3.52 -1.63
C ALA A 29 -16.84 3.98 -0.18
N LEU A 30 -15.70 3.68 0.45
CA LEU A 30 -15.37 4.15 1.79
C LEU A 30 -15.28 5.68 1.85
N MET A 31 -14.52 6.30 0.94
CA MET A 31 -14.35 7.75 0.86
C MET A 31 -15.70 8.46 0.69
N ALA A 32 -16.56 7.96 -0.21
CA ALA A 32 -17.91 8.48 -0.38
C ALA A 32 -18.75 8.35 0.90
N ARG A 33 -18.68 7.21 1.59
CA ARG A 33 -19.44 6.95 2.82
C ARG A 33 -19.02 7.87 3.97
N VAL A 34 -17.73 8.20 4.08
CA VAL A 34 -17.22 9.06 5.16
C VAL A 34 -17.13 10.54 4.77
N GLY A 35 -17.65 10.93 3.60
CA GLY A 35 -17.63 12.32 3.13
C GLY A 35 -16.23 12.85 2.81
N TYR A 36 -15.28 11.97 2.47
CA TYR A 36 -13.93 12.36 2.09
C TYR A 36 -13.86 12.69 0.60
N ASP A 37 -13.43 13.92 0.25
CA ASP A 37 -13.25 14.38 -1.13
C ASP A 37 -11.95 13.82 -1.75
N GLY A 38 -11.98 12.53 -2.03
CA GLY A 38 -10.89 11.80 -2.66
C GLY A 38 -11.38 10.80 -3.70
N VAL A 39 -10.50 10.51 -4.65
CA VAL A 39 -10.69 9.44 -5.63
C VAL A 39 -9.45 8.59 -5.71
N LEU A 40 -9.61 7.27 -5.68
CA LEU A 40 -8.56 6.30 -5.93
C LEU A 40 -8.71 5.69 -7.32
N VAL A 41 -7.69 5.82 -8.15
CA VAL A 41 -7.69 5.32 -9.53
C VAL A 41 -6.63 4.24 -9.75
N PRO A 42 -6.89 3.25 -10.61
CA PRO A 42 -5.87 2.30 -11.06
C PRO A 42 -4.84 3.01 -11.95
N LEU A 43 -3.56 2.78 -11.67
CA LEU A 43 -2.42 3.27 -12.43
C LEU A 43 -1.61 2.07 -12.93
N HIS A 44 -1.76 1.75 -14.21
CA HIS A 44 -1.03 0.65 -14.84
C HIS A 44 0.35 1.14 -15.26
N ALA A 45 1.39 0.67 -14.58
CA ALA A 45 2.77 1.06 -14.86
C ALA A 45 3.64 -0.19 -14.94
N ARG A 46 4.46 -0.32 -15.98
CA ARG A 46 5.45 -1.40 -16.08
C ARG A 46 6.59 -1.15 -15.10
N ALA A 47 7.31 -2.21 -14.74
CA ALA A 47 8.42 -2.10 -13.78
C ALA A 47 9.53 -1.15 -14.28
N GLU A 48 9.80 -1.16 -15.58
CA GLU A 48 10.79 -0.28 -16.24
C GLU A 48 10.44 1.21 -16.16
N ASP A 49 9.15 1.54 -16.10
CA ASP A 49 8.66 2.93 -16.08
C ASP A 49 8.39 3.45 -14.66
N LEU A 50 8.43 2.56 -13.65
CA LEU A 50 7.95 2.84 -12.30
C LEU A 50 8.60 4.09 -11.69
N ALA A 51 9.91 4.25 -11.84
CA ALA A 51 10.64 5.40 -11.31
C ALA A 51 10.17 6.73 -11.93
N ALA A 52 9.97 6.75 -13.25
CA ALA A 52 9.47 7.93 -13.96
C ALA A 52 8.02 8.26 -13.56
N VAL A 53 7.17 7.23 -13.44
CA VAL A 53 5.77 7.37 -13.00
C VAL A 53 5.69 7.93 -11.58
N VAL A 54 6.44 7.35 -10.63
CA VAL A 54 6.47 7.82 -9.23
C VAL A 54 7.02 9.25 -9.15
N GLY A 55 8.07 9.55 -9.90
CA GLY A 55 8.63 10.89 -10.02
C GLY A 55 7.59 11.92 -10.48
N GLY A 56 6.82 11.60 -11.53
CA GLY A 56 5.74 12.45 -12.01
C GLY A 56 4.60 12.61 -11.01
N LEU A 57 4.16 11.52 -10.38
CA LEU A 57 3.09 11.53 -9.37
C LEU A 57 3.47 12.42 -8.17
N LYS A 58 4.72 12.39 -7.72
CA LYS A 58 5.20 13.22 -6.61
C LYS A 58 5.02 14.72 -6.84
N LEU A 59 5.09 15.17 -8.10
CA LEU A 59 4.90 16.57 -8.49
C LEU A 59 3.44 17.05 -8.37
N LEU A 60 2.48 16.12 -8.33
CA LEU A 60 1.06 16.45 -8.20
C LEU A 60 0.76 16.96 -6.78
N ARG A 61 0.41 18.25 -6.67
CA ARG A 61 0.13 18.89 -5.37
C ARG A 61 -1.13 18.36 -4.68
N ASN A 62 -2.07 17.81 -5.44
CA ASN A 62 -3.30 17.21 -4.91
C ASN A 62 -3.20 15.69 -4.68
N LEU A 63 -2.03 15.07 -4.87
CA LEU A 63 -1.83 13.66 -4.53
C LEU A 63 -1.95 13.47 -3.00
N GLY A 64 -2.79 12.53 -2.58
CA GLY A 64 -2.93 12.10 -1.19
C GLY A 64 -2.01 10.93 -0.84
N GLY A 65 -1.80 10.02 -1.77
CA GLY A 65 -0.97 8.83 -1.56
C GLY A 65 -1.11 7.80 -2.66
N LEU A 66 -0.35 6.72 -2.52
CA LEU A 66 -0.34 5.60 -3.45
C LEU A 66 -0.49 4.29 -2.68
N ILE A 67 -1.23 3.36 -3.28
CA ILE A 67 -1.18 1.96 -2.95
C ILE A 67 -0.32 1.29 -4.01
N VAL A 68 0.51 0.35 -3.60
CA VAL A 68 1.44 -0.31 -4.50
C VAL A 68 1.29 -1.81 -4.33
N THR A 69 1.13 -2.51 -5.45
CA THR A 69 1.07 -3.96 -5.47
C THR A 69 2.01 -4.55 -6.52
N VAL A 70 1.93 -5.86 -6.72
CA VAL A 70 2.80 -6.63 -7.61
C VAL A 70 2.91 -5.95 -8.99
N PRO A 71 4.13 -5.84 -9.54
CA PRO A 71 5.42 -6.30 -9.03
C PRO A 71 6.21 -5.24 -8.24
N HIS A 72 5.60 -4.09 -7.95
CA HIS A 72 6.33 -2.85 -7.62
C HIS A 72 6.74 -2.70 -6.16
N LYS A 73 6.24 -3.55 -5.26
CA LYS A 73 6.38 -3.34 -3.80
C LYS A 73 7.83 -3.22 -3.34
N THR A 74 8.74 -4.02 -3.89
CA THR A 74 10.15 -4.03 -3.48
C THR A 74 10.88 -2.79 -3.99
N ALA A 75 10.70 -2.44 -5.26
CA ALA A 75 11.30 -1.24 -5.87
C ALA A 75 10.88 0.06 -5.17
N MET A 76 9.69 0.10 -4.57
CA MET A 76 9.21 1.29 -3.86
C MET A 76 9.99 1.65 -2.62
N VAL A 77 10.78 0.73 -2.04
CA VAL A 77 11.67 1.05 -0.91
C VAL A 77 12.64 2.16 -1.28
N ASP A 78 13.21 2.11 -2.48
CA ASP A 78 14.19 3.08 -2.96
C ASP A 78 13.57 4.32 -3.61
N LEU A 79 12.29 4.22 -4.01
CA LEU A 79 11.57 5.33 -4.66
C LEU A 79 10.81 6.22 -3.68
N CYS A 80 10.67 5.81 -2.42
CA CYS A 80 10.13 6.67 -1.36
C CYS A 80 11.24 7.55 -0.77
N ASP A 81 10.87 8.76 -0.33
CA ASP A 81 11.79 9.66 0.37
C ASP A 81 12.09 9.19 1.79
N GLU A 82 11.11 8.54 2.41
CA GLU A 82 11.20 7.96 3.73
C GLU A 82 10.44 6.62 3.73
N VAL A 83 10.97 5.63 4.44
CA VAL A 83 10.30 4.36 4.70
C VAL A 83 10.39 4.05 6.19
N SER A 84 9.31 3.49 6.73
CA SER A 84 9.30 3.00 8.11
C SER A 84 10.40 1.94 8.32
N GLU A 85 10.81 1.77 9.57
CA GLU A 85 11.79 0.74 9.94
C GLU A 85 11.28 -0.66 9.56
N SER A 86 10.00 -0.95 9.81
CA SER A 86 9.36 -2.20 9.40
C SER A 86 9.42 -2.41 7.88
N ALA A 87 9.05 -1.42 7.08
CA ALA A 87 9.08 -1.54 5.62
C ALA A 87 10.52 -1.75 5.10
N ARG A 88 11.51 -1.10 5.73
CA ARG A 88 12.93 -1.27 5.42
C ARG A 88 13.41 -2.68 5.72
N LEU A 89 13.06 -3.23 6.89
CA LEU A 89 13.42 -4.60 7.29
C LEU A 89 12.74 -5.65 6.42
N ILE A 90 11.48 -5.42 6.04
CA ILE A 90 10.72 -6.30 5.13
C ILE A 90 11.26 -6.23 3.69
N GLY A 91 11.84 -5.09 3.30
CA GLY A 91 12.34 -4.84 1.95
C GLY A 91 11.22 -4.57 0.94
N ALA A 92 10.09 -4.05 1.39
CA ALA A 92 8.98 -3.72 0.50
C ALA A 92 8.06 -2.63 1.08
N VAL A 93 7.37 -1.89 0.21
CA VAL A 93 6.37 -0.86 0.53
C VAL A 93 5.08 -1.14 -0.25
N ASN A 94 3.91 -1.10 0.41
CA ASN A 94 2.60 -1.27 -0.25
C ASN A 94 1.68 -0.05 -0.08
N THR A 95 2.01 0.86 0.84
CA THR A 95 1.18 2.01 1.20
C THR A 95 2.07 3.23 1.32
N ILE A 96 1.72 4.30 0.62
CA ILE A 96 2.53 5.51 0.54
C ILE A 96 1.62 6.70 0.82
N ARG A 97 2.04 7.55 1.75
CA ARG A 97 1.42 8.85 2.01
C ARG A 97 2.29 9.95 1.43
N ARG A 98 1.67 10.94 0.80
CA ARG A 98 2.36 12.20 0.48
C ARG A 98 2.29 13.12 1.70
N ALA A 99 3.43 13.43 2.29
CA ALA A 99 3.55 14.37 3.39
C ALA A 99 3.22 15.81 2.94
N THR A 100 3.02 16.71 3.92
CA THR A 100 2.68 18.11 3.66
C THR A 100 3.78 18.87 2.92
N ASP A 101 5.04 18.49 3.15
CA ASP A 101 6.23 18.97 2.45
C ASP A 101 6.44 18.33 1.05
N GLY A 102 5.58 17.38 0.68
CA GLY A 102 5.61 16.68 -0.60
C GLY A 102 6.48 15.44 -0.66
N ARG A 103 7.11 15.03 0.44
CA ARG A 103 7.81 13.74 0.52
C ARG A 103 6.85 12.56 0.43
N LEU A 104 7.31 11.47 -0.18
CA LEU A 104 6.62 10.18 -0.20
C LEU A 104 7.11 9.33 0.96
N VAL A 105 6.21 9.03 1.90
CA VAL A 105 6.50 8.21 3.10
C VAL A 105 5.85 6.86 2.94
N GLY A 106 6.68 5.82 2.81
CA GLY A 106 6.29 4.43 2.56
C GLY A 106 6.15 3.59 3.82
N GLU A 107 5.19 2.67 3.80
CA GLU A 107 4.92 1.68 4.84
C GLU A 107 4.52 0.33 4.21
N MET A 108 4.69 -0.74 4.98
CA MET A 108 4.21 -2.07 4.64
C MET A 108 3.12 -2.51 5.60
N LEU A 109 1.87 -2.50 5.13
CA LEU A 109 0.70 -2.79 5.96
C LEU A 109 0.13 -4.20 5.77
N ASP A 110 0.63 -5.00 4.81
CA ASP A 110 0.11 -6.35 4.55
C ASP A 110 0.17 -7.24 5.81
N GLY A 111 1.32 -7.24 6.50
CA GLY A 111 1.52 -8.07 7.70
C GLY A 111 0.61 -7.65 8.86
N HIS A 112 0.50 -6.34 9.12
CA HIS A 112 -0.42 -5.80 10.12
C HIS A 112 -1.88 -6.18 9.79
N GLY A 113 -2.29 -6.01 8.53
CA GLY A 113 -3.61 -6.39 8.06
C GLY A 113 -3.89 -7.89 8.23
N PHE A 114 -2.89 -8.74 7.97
CA PHE A 114 -3.02 -10.19 8.13
C PHE A 114 -3.23 -10.59 9.59
N VAL A 115 -2.38 -10.13 10.51
CA VAL A 115 -2.51 -10.41 11.95
C VAL A 115 -3.82 -9.86 12.51
N ALA A 116 -4.21 -8.65 12.12
CA ALA A 116 -5.50 -8.07 12.50
C ALA A 116 -6.67 -8.93 12.00
N GLY A 117 -6.60 -9.42 10.76
CA GLY A 117 -7.59 -10.33 10.19
C GLY A 117 -7.70 -11.65 10.95
N LEU A 118 -6.57 -12.25 11.35
CA LEU A 118 -6.57 -13.46 12.19
C LEU A 118 -7.29 -13.22 13.51
N ARG A 119 -6.94 -12.14 14.22
CA ARG A 119 -7.55 -11.79 15.51
C ARG A 119 -9.05 -11.50 15.40
N GLN A 120 -9.47 -10.81 14.33
CA GLN A 120 -10.90 -10.58 14.05
C GLN A 120 -11.69 -11.88 13.83
N ASN A 121 -11.01 -12.95 13.44
CA ASN A 121 -11.59 -14.29 13.30
C ASN A 121 -11.34 -15.18 14.54
N GLY A 122 -10.94 -14.60 15.67
CA GLY A 122 -10.71 -15.33 16.93
C GLY A 122 -9.44 -16.18 16.95
N ILE A 123 -8.50 -15.93 16.04
CA ILE A 123 -7.23 -16.65 15.95
C ILE A 123 -6.13 -15.77 16.54
N GLU A 124 -5.66 -16.09 17.74
CA GLU A 124 -4.48 -15.45 18.33
C GLU A 124 -3.20 -16.19 17.89
N PRO A 125 -2.26 -15.52 17.19
CA PRO A 125 -1.03 -16.16 16.70
C PRO A 125 -0.06 -16.60 17.80
N GLU A 126 -0.05 -15.94 18.95
CA GLU A 126 0.94 -16.17 20.02
C GLU A 126 1.05 -17.65 20.42
N GLY A 127 2.28 -18.17 20.45
CA GLY A 127 2.60 -19.54 20.84
C GLY A 127 2.20 -20.61 19.81
N ARG A 128 1.80 -20.22 18.60
CA ARG A 128 1.46 -21.16 17.52
C ARG A 128 2.60 -21.33 16.53
N SER A 129 2.46 -22.28 15.62
CA SER A 129 3.33 -22.44 14.44
C SER A 129 2.57 -22.08 13.16
N ALA A 130 3.24 -21.48 12.19
CA ALA A 130 2.69 -21.21 10.87
C ALA A 130 3.53 -21.86 9.76
N TYR A 131 2.86 -22.35 8.71
CA TYR A 131 3.49 -22.66 7.43
C TYR A 131 3.29 -21.46 6.50
N LEU A 132 4.39 -20.92 5.97
CA LEU A 132 4.37 -19.81 5.04
C LEU A 132 4.79 -20.27 3.64
N ALA A 133 3.87 -20.14 2.67
CA ALA A 133 4.16 -20.44 1.28
C ALA A 133 4.44 -19.16 0.48
N GLY A 134 5.71 -18.87 0.25
CA GLY A 134 6.18 -17.74 -0.56
C GLY A 134 7.29 -16.93 0.10
N ALA A 135 8.00 -16.13 -0.69
CA ALA A 135 9.12 -15.29 -0.24
C ALA A 135 9.14 -13.90 -0.93
N GLY A 136 7.99 -13.46 -1.44
CA GLY A 136 7.81 -12.12 -2.01
C GLY A 136 7.43 -11.08 -0.96
N GLY A 137 7.28 -9.81 -1.36
CA GLY A 137 7.03 -8.70 -0.43
C GLY A 137 5.86 -8.90 0.55
N ALA A 138 4.76 -9.51 0.10
CA ALA A 138 3.64 -9.84 0.98
C ALA A 138 3.97 -10.97 1.98
N ALA A 139 4.66 -12.02 1.52
CA ALA A 139 5.06 -13.13 2.38
C ALA A 139 6.06 -12.66 3.45
N ASN A 140 7.04 -11.82 3.06
CA ASN A 140 8.00 -11.23 4.01
C ASN A 140 7.29 -10.35 5.04
N ALA A 141 6.31 -9.54 4.62
CA ALA A 141 5.51 -8.73 5.54
C ALA A 141 4.72 -9.58 6.54
N ILE A 142 4.10 -10.67 6.07
CA ILE A 142 3.34 -11.61 6.91
C ILE A 142 4.28 -12.35 7.87
N ALA A 143 5.42 -12.86 7.40
CA ALA A 143 6.44 -13.49 8.24
C ALA A 143 6.86 -12.56 9.38
N PHE A 144 7.20 -11.32 9.04
CA PHE A 144 7.64 -10.31 10.00
C PHE A 144 6.56 -10.02 11.06
N ALA A 145 5.32 -9.82 10.63
CA ALA A 145 4.21 -9.54 11.55
C ALA A 145 3.84 -10.74 12.43
N LEU A 146 3.92 -11.97 11.91
CA LEU A 146 3.67 -13.19 12.70
C LEU A 146 4.75 -13.40 13.75
N ALA A 147 6.02 -13.19 13.40
CA ALA A 147 7.13 -13.24 14.36
C ALA A 147 6.95 -12.19 15.48
N GLN A 148 6.53 -10.96 15.14
CA GLN A 148 6.21 -9.94 16.14
C GLN A 148 4.99 -10.30 17.01
N ALA A 149 4.06 -11.11 16.48
CA ALA A 149 2.89 -11.58 17.21
C ALA A 149 3.16 -12.84 18.05
N GLY A 150 4.41 -13.31 18.13
CA GLY A 150 4.80 -14.42 19.01
C GLY A 150 4.57 -15.81 18.44
N ILE A 151 4.55 -15.97 17.11
CA ILE A 151 4.76 -17.28 16.45
C ILE A 151 6.22 -17.73 16.61
#